data_AF-A0A3D1JB70-F1
#
_entry.id   AF-A0A3D1JB70-F1
#
_cell.length_a   1.000
_cell.length_b   1.000
_cell.length_c   1.000
_cell.angle_alpha   90.00
_cell.angle_beta   90.00
_cell.angle_gamma   90.00
#
_symmetry.space_group_name_H-M   'P 1'
#
loop_
_entity.id
_entity.type
_entity.pdbx_description
1 polymer ?
#
loop_
_entity_poly.entity_id
_entity_poly.type
_entity_poly.pdbx_seq_one_letter_code
_entity_poly.pdbx_strand_id
1 'polypeptide(L)'
;MFDMDNLVTILFVVNLLLSAIIIFRERKQTAQTWAWLLVLLFVPIVGFVLYIFLGKGISKEKIFDMRTQANVGLNVELAEQKQALKRRLFPHPPTDQVEVKQLVYLLTVFGQSLYTTSNQLTLYTDGKVKFDA
;
A
#
# COMPACT_ATOMS: atom_id res chain seq x y z
N MET A 1 -50.72 24.95 7.11
CA MET A 1 -49.94 25.20 5.88
C MET A 1 -48.49 24.92 6.25
N PHE A 2 -47.96 23.74 5.92
CA PHE A 2 -46.52 23.50 6.12
C PHE A 2 -45.84 24.18 4.93
N ASP A 3 -45.29 25.36 5.16
CA ASP A 3 -44.63 26.12 4.11
C ASP A 3 -43.43 25.32 3.58
N MET A 4 -43.34 25.20 2.25
CA MET A 4 -42.27 24.47 1.56
C MET A 4 -40.88 24.95 2.00
N ASP A 5 -40.79 26.20 2.44
CA ASP A 5 -39.58 26.83 2.97
C ASP A 5 -39.06 26.12 4.23
N ASN A 6 -39.94 25.63 5.10
CA ASN A 6 -39.53 24.89 6.30
C ASN A 6 -38.96 23.52 5.95
N LEU A 7 -39.51 22.86 4.93
CA LEU A 7 -39.05 21.56 4.47
C LEU A 7 -37.69 21.68 3.77
N VAL A 8 -37.51 22.73 2.96
CA VAL A 8 -36.22 23.06 2.33
C VAL A 8 -35.17 23.42 3.39
N THR A 9 -35.53 24.20 4.40
CA THR A 9 -34.62 24.58 5.49
C THR A 9 -34.17 23.36 6.30
N ILE A 10 -35.10 22.46 6.64
CA ILE A 10 -34.79 21.22 7.36
C ILE A 10 -33.85 20.32 6.54
N LEU A 11 -34.13 20.15 5.24
CA LEU A 11 -33.25 19.39 4.35
C LEU A 11 -31.84 19.98 4.28
N PHE A 12 -31.73 21.31 4.27
CA PHE A 12 -30.44 22.00 4.24
C PHE A 12 -29.64 21.79 5.54
N VAL A 13 -30.30 21.93 6.70
CA VAL A 13 -29.68 21.73 8.02
C VAL A 13 -29.22 20.27 8.20
N VAL A 14 -30.04 19.30 7.78
CA VAL A 14 -29.67 17.88 7.84
C VAL A 14 -28.47 17.58 6.93
N ASN A 15 -28.44 18.14 5.72
CA ASN A 15 -27.32 18.00 4.80
C ASN A 15 -26.02 18.60 5.35
N LEU A 16 -26.11 19.78 5.99
CA LEU A 16 -24.99 20.45 6.64
C LEU A 16 -24.42 19.62 7.81
N LEU A 17 -25.29 19.07 8.67
CA LEU A 17 -24.88 18.24 9.80
C LEU A 17 -24.25 16.92 9.35
N LEU A 18 -24.82 16.25 8.34
CA LEU A 18 -24.24 15.04 7.74
C LEU A 18 -22.86 15.32 7.15
N SER A 19 -22.71 16.43 6.42
CA SER A 19 -21.44 16.86 5.84
C SER A 19 -20.41 17.14 6.94
N ALA A 20 -20.78 17.84 8.01
CA ALA A 20 -19.91 18.08 9.15
C ALA A 20 -19.45 16.77 9.82
N ILE A 21 -20.37 15.83 10.06
CA ILE A 21 -20.04 14.52 10.67
C ILE A 21 -19.05 13.74 9.80
N ILE A 22 -19.24 13.71 8.47
CA ILE A 22 -18.32 13.03 7.54
C ILE A 22 -16.91 13.65 7.62
N ILE A 23 -16.82 14.98 7.61
CA ILE A 23 -15.55 15.71 7.70
C ILE A 23 -14.82 15.40 9.01
N PHE A 24 -15.52 15.42 10.15
CA PHE A 24 -14.92 15.13 11.46
C PHE A 24 -14.58 13.65 11.65
N ARG A 25 -15.30 12.74 10.97
CA ARG A 25 -15.05 11.30 11.05
C ARG A 25 -13.79 10.88 10.28
N GLU A 26 -13.39 11.62 9.26
CA GLU A 26 -12.22 11.29 8.44
C GLU A 26 -10.93 11.92 9.00
N ARG A 27 -10.46 11.38 10.13
CA ARG A 27 -9.14 11.71 10.67
C ARG A 27 -8.05 11.03 9.83
N LYS A 28 -7.46 11.77 8.89
CA LYS A 28 -6.01 11.79 8.53
C LYS A 28 -5.80 12.17 7.06
N GLN A 29 -5.65 13.47 6.78
CA GLN A 29 -4.59 14.02 5.90
C GLN A 29 -4.74 15.54 5.80
N THR A 30 -3.74 16.24 6.33
CA THR A 30 -3.77 17.66 6.71
C THR A 30 -3.83 18.64 5.55
N ALA A 31 -3.98 18.19 4.30
CA ALA A 31 -4.11 19.06 3.11
C ALA A 31 -5.39 18.77 2.31
N GLN A 32 -5.76 17.49 2.16
CA GLN A 32 -6.92 17.09 1.37
C GLN A 32 -8.25 17.52 2.02
N THR A 33 -8.31 17.49 3.37
CA THR A 33 -9.49 17.93 4.12
C THR A 33 -9.78 19.43 3.93
N TRP A 34 -8.76 20.28 3.85
CA TRP A 34 -8.94 21.73 3.66
C TRP A 34 -9.44 22.08 2.25
N ALA A 35 -8.96 21.38 1.22
CA ALA A 35 -9.44 21.57 -0.15
C ALA A 35 -10.92 21.16 -0.29
N TRP A 36 -11.31 20.03 0.32
CA TRP A 36 -12.71 19.60 0.32
C TRP A 36 -13.61 20.51 1.15
N LEU A 37 -13.12 21.06 2.27
CA LEU A 37 -13.83 22.07 3.06
C LEU A 37 -14.15 23.33 2.24
N LEU A 38 -13.19 23.83 1.46
CA LEU A 38 -13.43 24.96 0.54
C LEU A 38 -14.48 24.59 -0.52
N VAL A 39 -14.37 23.44 -1.17
CA VAL A 39 -15.33 23.01 -2.22
C VAL A 39 -16.75 22.84 -1.66
N LEU A 40 -16.89 22.25 -0.47
CA LEU A 40 -18.18 22.09 0.22
C LEU A 40 -18.78 23.43 0.65
N LEU A 41 -17.95 24.42 0.98
CA LEU A 41 -18.39 25.78 1.33
C LEU A 41 -19.00 26.51 0.13
N PHE A 42 -18.43 26.33 -1.07
CA PHE A 42 -18.89 27.03 -2.28
C PHE A 42 -20.08 26.33 -2.96
N VAL A 43 -20.14 25.00 -2.99
CA VAL A 43 -21.25 24.25 -3.62
C VAL A 43 -21.51 22.92 -2.88
N PRO A 44 -22.45 22.86 -1.92
CA PRO A 44 -22.62 21.70 -1.05
C PRO A 44 -23.07 20.44 -1.80
N ILE A 45 -23.95 20.58 -2.79
CA ILE A 45 -24.50 19.44 -3.54
C ILE A 45 -23.46 18.85 -4.52
N VAL A 46 -22.77 19.72 -5.27
CA VAL A 46 -21.76 19.28 -6.27
C VAL A 46 -20.49 18.81 -5.59
N GLY A 47 -20.08 19.44 -4.49
CA GLY A 47 -18.93 19.03 -3.70
C GLY A 47 -19.07 17.62 -3.13
N PHE A 48 -20.27 17.23 -2.71
CA PHE A 48 -20.57 15.87 -2.25
C PHE A 48 -20.43 14.83 -3.36
N VAL A 49 -20.94 15.12 -4.56
CA VAL A 49 -20.80 14.22 -5.71
C VAL A 49 -19.32 14.07 -6.07
N LEU A 50 -18.60 15.19 -6.24
CA LEU A 50 -17.17 15.16 -6.54
C LEU A 50 -16.36 14.43 -5.45
N TYR A 51 -16.74 14.55 -4.18
CA TYR A 51 -16.09 13.83 -3.08
C TYR A 51 -16.19 12.31 -3.24
N ILE A 52 -17.37 11.80 -3.61
CA ILE A 52 -17.56 10.36 -3.82
C ILE A 52 -16.68 9.85 -4.99
N PHE A 53 -16.50 10.66 -6.03
CA PHE A 53 -15.72 10.28 -7.22
C PHE A 53 -14.20 10.48 -7.05
N LEU A 54 -13.75 11.57 -6.42
CA LEU A 54 -12.33 11.95 -6.31
C LEU A 54 -11.73 11.69 -4.91
N GLY A 55 -12.55 11.59 -3.87
CA GLY A 55 -12.13 11.41 -2.47
C GLY A 55 -11.78 9.97 -2.10
N LYS A 56 -12.29 8.98 -2.84
CA LYS A 56 -11.82 7.58 -2.77
C LYS A 56 -10.45 7.47 -3.43
N GLY A 57 -9.42 8.04 -2.80
CA GLY A 57 -8.04 7.64 -3.06
C GLY A 57 -7.96 6.12 -2.95
N ILE A 58 -7.27 5.47 -3.89
CA ILE A 58 -7.10 4.01 -3.99
C ILE A 58 -7.04 3.44 -2.58
N SER A 59 -8.10 2.73 -2.16
CA SER A 59 -8.24 2.29 -0.77
C SER A 59 -6.94 1.63 -0.36
N LYS A 60 -6.33 2.13 0.71
CA LYS A 60 -5.08 1.59 1.23
C LYS A 60 -5.20 0.08 1.49
N GLU A 61 -6.42 -0.42 1.70
CA GLU A 61 -6.74 -1.85 1.76
C GLU A 61 -6.36 -2.60 0.48
N LYS A 62 -6.58 -2.05 -0.72
CA LYS A 62 -6.25 -2.75 -1.98
C LYS A 62 -4.74 -2.87 -2.18
N ILE A 63 -3.97 -1.85 -1.77
CA ILE A 63 -2.50 -1.88 -1.78
C ILE A 63 -1.98 -2.81 -0.68
N PHE A 64 -2.66 -2.85 0.47
CA PHE A 64 -2.32 -3.72 1.59
C PHE A 64 -2.60 -5.19 1.27
N ASP A 65 -3.71 -5.51 0.62
CA ASP A 65 -4.06 -6.87 0.18
C ASP A 65 -3.05 -7.42 -0.83
N MET A 66 -2.65 -6.62 -1.83
CA MET A 66 -1.63 -7.03 -2.79
C MET A 66 -0.27 -7.29 -2.11
N ARG A 67 0.12 -6.46 -1.13
CA ARG A 67 1.34 -6.67 -0.34
C ARG A 67 1.23 -7.90 0.56
N THR A 68 0.06 -8.14 1.15
CA THR A 68 -0.18 -9.28 2.03
C THR A 68 -0.08 -10.58 1.26
N GLN A 69 -0.67 -10.69 0.07
CA GLN A 69 -0.57 -11.89 -0.77
C GLN A 69 0.87 -12.17 -1.22
N ALA A 70 1.62 -11.15 -1.64
CA ALA A 70 3.03 -11.30 -2.03
C ALA A 70 3.91 -11.74 -0.85
N ASN A 71 3.66 -11.21 0.36
CA ASN A 71 4.39 -11.59 1.57
C ASN A 71 4.07 -13.02 2.02
N VAL A 72 2.84 -13.51 1.83
CA VAL A 72 2.45 -14.87 2.25
C VAL A 72 3.24 -15.92 1.46
N GLY A 73 3.31 -15.81 0.14
CA GLY A 73 4.06 -16.76 -0.69
C GLY A 73 5.56 -16.78 -0.35
N LEU A 74 6.16 -15.59 -0.22
CA LEU A 74 7.57 -15.45 0.16
C LEU A 74 7.88 -16.04 1.54
N ASN A 75 6.99 -15.83 2.53
CA ASN A 75 7.16 -16.34 3.88
C ASN A 75 7.11 -17.88 3.94
N VAL A 76 6.27 -18.51 3.13
CA VAL A 76 6.18 -19.97 3.05
C VAL A 76 7.48 -20.55 2.50
N GLU A 77 7.97 -20.02 1.38
CA GLU A 77 9.20 -20.52 0.74
C GLU A 77 10.45 -20.29 1.60
N LEU A 78 10.52 -19.14 2.32
CA LEU A 78 11.56 -18.88 3.31
C LEU A 78 11.51 -19.85 4.50
N ALA A 79 10.32 -20.22 4.96
CA ALA A 79 10.17 -21.18 6.06
C ALA A 79 10.65 -22.57 5.63
N GLU A 80 10.33 -22.99 4.41
CA GLU A 80 10.80 -24.25 3.82
C GLU A 80 12.33 -24.26 3.66
N GLN A 81 12.94 -23.20 3.10
CA GLN A 81 14.40 -23.10 3.00
C GLN A 81 15.08 -23.11 4.37
N LYS A 82 14.55 -22.39 5.36
CA LYS A 82 15.08 -22.42 6.73
C LYS A 82 15.03 -23.83 7.32
N GLN A 83 13.97 -24.58 7.06
CA GLN A 83 13.83 -25.95 7.54
C GLN A 83 14.79 -26.90 6.82
N ALA A 84 14.98 -26.76 5.51
CA ALA A 84 15.98 -27.51 4.74
C ALA A 84 17.40 -27.25 5.24
N LEU A 85 17.76 -25.99 5.48
CA LEU A 85 19.06 -25.60 6.04
C LEU A 85 19.29 -26.18 7.44
N LYS A 86 18.26 -26.19 8.31
CA LYS A 86 18.33 -26.87 9.63
C LYS A 86 18.59 -28.37 9.52
N ARG A 87 18.07 -29.02 8.47
CA ARG A 87 18.31 -30.44 8.15
C ARG A 87 19.66 -30.68 7.46
N ARG A 88 20.52 -29.65 7.36
CA ARG A 88 21.79 -29.67 6.63
C ARG A 88 21.64 -29.95 5.12
N LEU A 89 20.44 -29.71 4.58
CA LEU A 89 20.17 -29.74 3.14
C LEU A 89 20.50 -28.35 2.59
N PHE A 90 21.77 -28.15 2.25
CA PHE A 90 22.21 -26.90 1.64
C PHE A 90 21.92 -26.92 0.13
N PRO A 91 21.50 -25.78 -0.45
CA PRO A 91 21.46 -25.66 -1.90
C PRO A 91 22.86 -25.92 -2.46
N HIS A 92 22.91 -26.53 -3.64
CA HIS A 92 24.15 -26.80 -4.36
C HIS A 92 24.35 -25.65 -5.34
N PRO A 93 25.05 -24.57 -4.96
CA PRO A 93 25.39 -23.53 -5.91
C PRO A 93 26.22 -24.15 -7.04
N PRO A 94 26.14 -23.60 -8.27
CA PRO A 94 26.98 -24.04 -9.39
C PRO A 94 28.49 -23.73 -9.19
N THR A 95 28.88 -23.35 -7.98
CA THR A 95 30.23 -22.99 -7.57
C THR A 95 30.63 -23.88 -6.40
N ASP A 96 31.78 -24.55 -6.49
CA ASP A 96 32.31 -25.46 -5.44
C ASP A 96 32.93 -24.72 -4.23
N GLN A 97 32.72 -23.41 -4.12
CA GLN A 97 33.26 -22.60 -3.03
C GLN A 97 32.50 -22.85 -1.73
N VAL A 98 33.22 -23.35 -0.74
CA VAL A 98 32.70 -23.66 0.61
C VAL A 98 32.09 -22.44 1.29
N GLU A 99 32.63 -21.25 1.00
CA GLU A 99 32.25 -19.97 1.63
C GLU A 99 30.82 -19.53 1.29
N VAL A 100 30.33 -19.88 0.09
CA VAL A 100 29.00 -19.51 -0.38
C VAL A 100 27.90 -20.18 0.46
N LYS A 101 28.12 -21.40 0.96
CA LYS A 101 27.14 -22.12 1.79
C LYS A 101 26.87 -21.41 3.11
N GLN A 102 27.93 -20.88 3.75
CA GLN A 102 27.80 -20.13 5.00
C GLN A 102 27.11 -18.78 4.77
N LEU A 103 27.42 -18.11 3.66
CA LEU A 103 26.76 -16.87 3.29
C LEU A 103 25.27 -17.06 3.00
N VAL A 104 24.90 -18.09 2.24
CA VAL A 104 23.50 -18.44 1.97
C VAL A 104 22.78 -18.74 3.30
N TYR A 105 23.39 -19.51 4.19
CA TYR A 105 22.83 -19.76 5.51
C TYR A 105 22.59 -18.46 6.31
N LEU A 106 23.59 -17.58 6.37
CA LEU A 106 23.51 -16.31 7.09
C LEU A 106 22.37 -15.43 6.54
N LEU A 107 22.35 -15.24 5.22
CA LEU A 107 21.39 -14.38 4.52
C LEU A 107 19.96 -14.92 4.58
N THR A 108 19.77 -16.24 4.54
CA THR A 108 18.43 -16.84 4.62
C THR A 108 17.92 -16.93 6.05
N VAL A 109 18.76 -17.34 7.02
CA VAL A 109 18.33 -17.50 8.41
C VAL A 109 18.17 -16.16 9.11
N PHE A 110 19.18 -15.30 9.03
CA PHE A 110 19.21 -14.01 9.73
C PHE A 110 18.72 -12.85 8.87
N GLY A 111 19.11 -12.83 7.59
CA GLY A 111 18.73 -11.76 6.66
C GLY A 111 17.31 -11.88 6.08
N GLN A 112 16.59 -12.98 6.37
CA GLN A 112 15.26 -13.27 5.81
C GLN A 112 15.20 -13.14 4.28
N SER A 113 16.31 -13.42 3.59
CA SER A 113 16.39 -13.35 2.13
C SER A 113 16.30 -14.75 1.53
N LEU A 114 15.45 -14.88 0.52
CA LEU A 114 15.29 -16.14 -0.20
C LEU A 114 16.49 -16.34 -1.12
N TYR A 115 17.12 -17.51 -1.07
CA TYR A 115 18.13 -17.87 -2.05
C TYR A 115 17.45 -18.33 -3.35
N THR A 116 17.73 -17.63 -4.45
CA THR A 116 17.20 -17.98 -5.78
C THR A 116 18.35 -18.26 -6.75
N THR A 117 18.11 -19.14 -7.72
CA THR A 117 19.05 -19.44 -8.81
C THR A 117 18.47 -18.99 -10.16
N SER A 118 19.32 -18.88 -11.18
CA SER A 118 18.90 -18.50 -12.54
C SER A 118 18.34 -17.08 -12.67
N ASN A 119 18.88 -16.14 -11.89
CA ASN A 119 18.52 -14.73 -12.00
C ASN A 119 19.16 -14.10 -13.25
N GLN A 120 18.40 -13.32 -14.01
CA GLN A 120 18.93 -12.48 -15.07
C GLN A 120 19.38 -11.15 -14.45
N LEU A 121 20.66 -10.82 -14.58
CA LEU A 121 21.27 -9.63 -13.98
C LEU A 121 21.76 -8.70 -15.08
N THR A 122 21.26 -7.47 -15.08
CA THR A 122 21.81 -6.37 -15.89
C THR A 122 22.71 -5.53 -15.00
N LEU A 123 24.00 -5.49 -15.31
CA LEU A 123 24.98 -4.73 -14.54
C LEU A 123 25.11 -3.33 -15.12
N TYR A 124 24.75 -2.32 -14.31
CA TYR A 124 25.00 -0.92 -14.63
C TYR A 124 26.27 -0.45 -13.94
N THR A 125 27.31 -0.19 -14.71
CA THR A 125 28.59 0.35 -14.21
C THR A 125 28.69 1.86 -14.38
N ASP A 126 27.88 2.45 -15.26
CA ASP A 126 27.78 3.89 -15.47
C ASP A 126 26.47 4.44 -14.87
N GLY A 127 26.58 5.54 -14.11
CA GLY A 127 25.44 6.20 -13.48
C GLY A 127 24.45 6.76 -14.50
N LYS A 128 24.90 7.32 -15.62
CA LYS A 128 23.99 7.84 -16.66
C LYS A 128 23.15 6.72 -17.26
N VAL A 129 23.80 5.62 -17.64
CA VAL A 129 23.12 4.43 -18.18
C VAL A 129 22.11 3.86 -17.18
N LYS A 130 22.39 3.90 -15.87
CA LYS A 130 21.45 3.48 -14.84
C LYS A 130 20.20 4.39 -14.76
N PHE A 131 20.36 5.70 -14.89
CA PHE A 131 19.25 6.65 -14.77
C PHE A 131 18.42 6.76 -16.06
N ASP A 132 18.97 6.34 -17.20
CA ASP A 132 18.30 6.39 -18.50
C ASP A 132 17.55 5.09 -18.87
N ALA A 133 17.71 4.00 -18.12
CA ALA A 133 17.08 2.68 -18.33
C ALA A 133 15.76 2.51 -17.56
#